data_AF-A0A250JLK6-F1
#
_entry.id   AF-A0A250JLK6-F1
#
_cell.length_a   1.000
_cell.length_b   1.000
_cell.length_c   1.000
_cell.angle_alpha   90.00
_cell.angle_beta   90.00
_cell.angle_gamma   90.00
#
_symmetry.space_group_name_H-M   'P 1'
#
loop_
_entity.id
_entity.type
_entity.pdbx_description
1 polymer ?
#
loop_
_entity_poly.entity_id
_entity_poly.type
_entity_poly.pdbx_seq_one_letter_code
_entity_poly.pdbx_strand_id
1 'polypeptide(L)'
;MSLAVCVRCGNSKVGAFTPCAGCGLDPAAHGTERELQARSVFLTDRYLPGGELEEMGRRIREGEPVTYDAGLLAQITEELRTQKLPIVSKVPAGLSIVVWTVVGVLLALAVGFLLMSRLRGP
;
A
#
# COMPACT_ATOMS: atom_id res chain seq x y z
N MET A 1 -5.73 -13.60 -6.77
CA MET A 1 -5.17 -12.68 -5.77
C MET A 1 -4.21 -13.49 -4.92
N SER A 2 -2.97 -13.03 -4.70
CA SER A 2 -2.00 -13.75 -3.87
C SER A 2 -2.04 -13.26 -2.42
N LEU A 3 -1.86 -14.18 -1.47
CA LEU A 3 -1.61 -13.86 -0.07
C LEU A 3 -0.16 -13.41 0.11
N ALA A 4 0.05 -12.47 1.02
CA ALA A 4 1.36 -11.92 1.33
C ALA A 4 1.50 -11.59 2.82
N VAL A 5 2.74 -11.49 3.27
CA VAL A 5 3.11 -11.06 4.63
C VAL A 5 3.92 -9.78 4.56
N CYS A 6 3.64 -8.85 5.49
CA CYS A 6 4.39 -7.62 5.60
C CYS A 6 5.83 -7.88 6.06
N VAL A 7 6.82 -7.43 5.28
CA VAL A 7 8.25 -7.57 5.60
C VAL A 7 8.69 -6.87 6.89
N ARG A 8 7.90 -5.90 7.38
CA ARG A 8 8.24 -5.09 8.56
C ARG A 8 7.59 -5.59 9.85
N CYS A 9 6.29 -5.91 9.80
CA CYS A 9 5.53 -6.27 11.00
C CYS A 9 4.92 -7.67 10.95
N GLY A 10 5.14 -8.45 9.89
CA GLY A 10 4.63 -9.81 9.77
C GLY A 10 3.11 -9.94 9.63
N ASN A 11 2.35 -8.85 9.50
CA ASN A 11 0.90 -8.91 9.30
C ASN A 11 0.56 -9.46 7.92
N SER A 12 -0.49 -10.29 7.84
CA SER A 12 -1.01 -10.79 6.56
C SER A 12 -1.71 -9.68 5.77
N LYS A 13 -1.66 -9.80 4.44
CA LYS A 13 -2.30 -8.88 3.50
C LYS A 13 -2.55 -9.58 2.15
N VAL A 14 -3.39 -8.98 1.32
CA VAL A 14 -3.62 -9.45 -0.05
C VAL A 14 -2.76 -8.63 -1.01
N GLY A 15 -1.80 -9.28 -1.68
CA GLY A 15 -0.87 -8.67 -2.62
C GLY A 15 0.42 -8.14 -1.98
N ALA A 16 1.55 -8.45 -2.63
CA ALA A 16 2.90 -8.05 -2.20
C ALA A 16 3.07 -6.52 -2.06
N PHE A 17 2.45 -5.75 -2.95
CA PHE A 17 2.60 -4.30 -3.05
C PHE A 17 1.47 -3.51 -2.39
N THR A 18 0.52 -4.18 -1.75
CA THR A 18 -0.57 -3.51 -1.03
C THR A 18 -0.02 -2.88 0.25
N PRO A 19 -0.40 -1.63 0.60
CA PRO A 19 -0.05 -1.03 1.88
C PRO A 19 -0.47 -1.91 3.05
N CYS A 20 0.40 -2.04 4.05
CA CYS A 20 0.14 -2.86 5.22
C CYS A 20 -0.85 -2.15 6.17
N ALA A 21 -1.98 -2.78 6.47
CA ALA A 21 -2.95 -2.26 7.44
C ALA A 21 -2.42 -2.21 8.89
N GLY A 22 -1.42 -3.02 9.23
CA GLY A 22 -0.87 -3.08 10.59
C GLY A 22 0.17 -1.99 10.89
N CYS A 23 1.08 -1.71 9.96
CA CYS A 23 2.19 -0.76 10.19
C CYS A 23 2.31 0.37 9.15
N GLY A 24 1.39 0.41 8.17
CA GLY A 24 1.39 1.44 7.12
C GLY A 24 2.48 1.31 6.06
N LEU A 25 3.37 0.31 6.14
CA LEU A 25 4.40 0.10 5.13
C LEU A 25 3.77 -0.10 3.74
N ASP A 26 4.14 0.75 2.79
CA ASP A 26 3.79 0.64 1.38
C ASP A 26 5.05 0.33 0.54
N PRO A 27 5.25 -0.93 0.10
CA PRO A 27 6.38 -1.32 -0.73
C PRO A 27 6.42 -0.66 -2.13
N ALA A 28 5.33 -0.02 -2.56
CA ALA A 28 5.24 0.63 -3.86
C ALA A 28 5.32 2.16 -3.78
N ALA A 29 5.28 2.77 -2.59
CA ALA A 29 5.20 4.23 -2.43
C ALA A 29 6.34 5.02 -3.11
N HIS A 30 7.54 4.44 -3.19
CA HIS A 30 8.71 5.13 -3.72
C HIS A 30 9.34 4.49 -4.96
N GLY A 31 8.76 3.41 -5.49
CA GLY A 31 9.10 2.78 -6.78
C GLY A 31 10.55 2.28 -6.99
N THR A 32 11.49 2.70 -6.16
CA THR A 32 12.95 2.63 -6.35
C THR A 32 13.63 1.71 -5.34
N GLU A 33 12.96 1.39 -4.22
CA GLU A 33 13.47 0.45 -3.20
C GLU A 33 13.29 -1.00 -3.66
N ARG A 34 14.16 -1.46 -4.56
CA ARG A 34 14.05 -2.78 -5.18
C ARG A 34 14.23 -3.91 -4.18
N GLU A 35 15.11 -3.76 -3.18
CA GLU A 35 15.25 -4.80 -2.14
C GLU A 35 13.97 -4.94 -1.32
N LEU A 36 13.31 -3.83 -0.98
CA LEU A 36 12.05 -3.84 -0.25
C LEU A 36 10.94 -4.53 -1.06
N GLN A 37 10.86 -4.20 -2.34
CA GLN A 37 9.91 -4.80 -3.28
C GLN A 37 10.17 -6.30 -3.44
N ALA A 38 11.42 -6.71 -3.62
CA ALA A 38 11.81 -8.10 -3.78
C ALA A 38 11.47 -8.93 -2.53
N ARG A 39 11.78 -8.42 -1.33
CA ARG A 39 11.37 -9.07 -0.07
C ARG A 39 9.86 -9.16 0.09
N SER A 40 9.13 -8.14 -0.36
CA SER A 40 7.66 -8.13 -0.30
C SER A 40 7.04 -9.15 -1.25
N VAL A 41 7.69 -9.41 -2.39
CA VAL A 41 7.30 -10.46 -3.35
C VAL A 41 7.68 -11.85 -2.85
N PHE A 42 8.87 -12.01 -2.27
CA PHE A 42 9.30 -13.25 -1.64
C PHE A 42 8.35 -13.69 -0.53
N LEU A 43 7.83 -12.76 0.27
CA LEU A 43 6.82 -13.04 1.30
C LEU A 43 5.40 -13.17 0.72
N THR A 44 5.23 -14.03 -0.28
CA THR A 44 3.93 -14.40 -0.84
C THR A 44 3.73 -15.91 -0.87
N ASP A 45 2.47 -16.34 -0.94
CA ASP A 45 2.07 -17.74 -1.10
C ASP A 45 2.67 -18.44 -2.32
N ARG A 46 3.07 -17.66 -3.33
CA ARG A 46 3.78 -18.15 -4.51
C ARG A 46 5.17 -18.71 -4.20
N TYR A 47 5.91 -18.08 -3.29
CA TYR A 47 7.29 -18.46 -2.96
C TYR A 47 7.40 -19.22 -1.62
N LEU A 48 6.40 -19.06 -0.74
CA LEU A 48 6.33 -19.71 0.57
C LEU A 48 4.99 -20.46 0.71
N PRO A 49 4.81 -21.59 0.01
CA PRO A 49 3.57 -22.37 0.09
C PRO A 49 3.46 -23.14 1.42
N GLY A 50 2.32 -23.78 1.66
CA GLY A 50 2.22 -24.86 2.66
C GLY A 50 2.40 -24.46 4.13
N GLY A 51 2.03 -23.24 4.53
CA GLY A 51 2.14 -22.77 5.92
C GLY A 51 3.46 -22.04 6.24
N GLU A 52 4.43 -22.08 5.33
CA GLU A 52 5.71 -21.38 5.47
C GLU A 52 5.52 -19.85 5.52
N LEU A 53 4.54 -19.33 4.78
CA LEU A 53 4.22 -17.91 4.78
C LEU A 53 3.72 -17.43 6.16
N GLU A 54 2.79 -18.16 6.76
CA GLU A 54 2.26 -17.88 8.09
C GLU A 54 3.37 -17.91 9.15
N GLU A 55 4.23 -18.92 9.07
CA GLU A 55 5.37 -19.09 9.97
C GLU A 55 6.39 -17.96 9.80
N MET A 56 6.70 -17.55 8.57
CA MET A 56 7.53 -16.38 8.33
C MET A 56 6.90 -15.11 8.90
N GLY A 57 5.59 -14.93 8.76
CA GLY A 57 4.87 -13.83 9.39
C GLY A 57 4.95 -13.86 10.92
N ARG A 58 4.86 -15.04 11.53
CA ARG A 58 5.02 -15.22 12.99
C ARG A 58 6.40 -14.78 13.45
N ARG A 59 7.46 -15.28 12.79
CA ARG A 59 8.85 -14.93 13.12
C ARG A 59 9.10 -13.43 13.05
N ILE A 60 8.63 -12.76 11.99
CA ILE A 60 8.75 -11.30 11.87
C ILE A 60 8.00 -10.58 12.99
N ARG A 61 6.79 -11.03 13.36
CA ARG A 61 6.02 -10.42 14.47
C ARG A 61 6.73 -10.53 15.80
N GLU A 62 7.41 -11.65 16.05
CA GLU A 62 8.14 -11.90 17.29
C GLU A 62 9.53 -11.27 17.30
N GLY A 63 9.96 -10.66 16.19
CA GLY A 63 11.29 -10.08 16.05
C GLY A 63 12.39 -11.12 15.88
N GLU A 64 12.03 -12.37 15.57
CA GLU A 64 12.98 -13.42 15.26
C GLU A 64 13.71 -13.11 13.94
N PRO A 65 15.00 -13.47 13.82
CA PRO A 65 15.74 -13.31 12.58
C PRO A 65 15.14 -14.19 11.48
N VAL A 66 14.82 -13.58 10.34
CA VAL A 66 14.34 -14.28 9.15
C VAL A 66 15.43 -14.36 8.09
N THR A 67 15.61 -15.56 7.54
CA THR A 67 16.55 -15.81 6.46
C THR A 67 15.85 -15.69 5.12
N TYR A 68 16.47 -14.97 4.20
CA TYR A 68 16.03 -14.88 2.82
C TYR A 68 17.02 -15.65 1.94
N ASP A 69 16.50 -16.39 0.97
CA ASP A 69 17.34 -16.95 -0.09
C ASP A 69 17.90 -15.81 -0.94
N ALA A 70 19.21 -15.58 -0.83
CA ALA A 70 19.90 -14.51 -1.54
C ALA A 70 19.86 -14.70 -3.07
N GLY A 71 19.92 -15.94 -3.54
CA GLY A 71 19.85 -16.25 -4.97
C GLY A 71 18.46 -15.95 -5.53
N LEU A 72 17.42 -16.36 -4.80
CA LEU A 72 16.03 -16.09 -5.19
C LEU A 72 15.70 -14.60 -5.11
N LEU A 73 16.13 -13.89 -4.05
CA LEU A 73 15.96 -12.44 -3.95
C LEU A 73 16.65 -11.71 -5.09
N ALA A 74 17.83 -12.14 -5.51
CA ALA A 74 18.54 -11.55 -6.65
C ALA A 74 17.74 -11.74 -7.95
N GLN A 75 17.18 -12.93 -8.19
CA GLN A 75 16.32 -13.20 -9.34
C GLN A 75 15.07 -12.30 -9.35
N ILE A 76 14.35 -12.24 -8.22
CA ILE A 76 13.16 -11.38 -8.09
C ILE A 76 13.53 -9.91 -8.30
N THR A 77 14.66 -9.47 -7.76
CA THR A 77 15.13 -8.08 -7.93
C THR A 77 15.37 -7.75 -9.41
N GLU A 78 15.96 -8.68 -10.16
CA GLU A 78 16.21 -8.49 -11.59
C GLU A 78 14.92 -8.51 -12.42
N GLU A 79 13.96 -9.38 -12.08
CA GLU A 79 12.62 -9.38 -12.67
C GLU A 79 11.92 -8.02 -12.45
N LEU A 80 12.01 -7.46 -11.24
CA LEU A 80 11.43 -6.16 -10.91
C LEU A 80 12.11 -4.99 -11.64
N ARG A 81 13.39 -5.12 -11.99
CA ARG A 81 14.11 -4.13 -12.81
C ARG A 81 13.68 -4.16 -14.27
N THR A 82 13.45 -5.35 -14.82
CA THR A 82 13.08 -5.52 -16.24
C THR A 82 11.61 -5.20 -16.52
N GLN A 83 10.77 -5.11 -15.49
CA GLN A 83 9.39 -4.65 -15.64
C GLN A 83 9.33 -3.17 -16.09
N LYS A 84 8.79 -2.95 -17.29
CA LYS A 84 8.67 -1.62 -17.93
C LYS A 84 7.64 -0.69 -17.28
N LEU A 85 6.74 -1.21 -16.46
CA LEU A 85 5.72 -0.40 -15.79
C LEU A 85 6.09 -0.21 -14.31
N PRO A 86 6.07 1.04 -13.80
CA PRO A 86 6.29 1.26 -12.38
C PRO A 86 5.20 0.55 -11.58
N ILE A 87 5.62 -0.15 -10.53
CA ILE A 87 4.70 -0.78 -9.58
C ILE A 87 4.16 0.35 -8.72
N VAL A 88 2.94 0.78 -9.04
CA VAL A 88 2.23 1.82 -8.30
C VAL A 88 1.16 1.15 -7.45
N SER A 89 1.20 1.35 -6.14
CA SER A 89 0.08 0.98 -5.29
C SER A 89 -1.13 1.81 -5.75
N LYS A 90 -2.27 1.15 -5.98
CA LYS A 90 -3.55 1.85 -6.02
C LYS A 90 -3.83 2.31 -4.60
N VAL A 91 -3.18 3.39 -4.16
CA VAL A 91 -3.54 4.07 -2.93
C VAL A 91 -5.01 4.47 -3.11
N PRO A 92 -5.94 3.98 -2.27
CA PRO A 92 -7.24 4.61 -2.25
C PRO A 92 -6.96 6.06 -1.87
N ALA A 93 -7.33 7.01 -2.73
CA ALA A 93 -7.35 8.43 -2.40
C ALA A 93 -8.39 8.65 -1.28
N GLY A 94 -8.12 8.12 -0.09
CA GLY A 94 -9.11 7.80 0.92
C GLY A 94 -9.58 8.99 1.74
N LEU A 95 -9.01 10.19 1.52
CA LEU A 95 -9.38 11.37 2.30
C LEU A 95 -9.51 12.67 1.51
N SER A 96 -9.26 12.68 0.19
CA SER A 96 -9.18 13.96 -0.53
C SER A 96 -10.44 14.24 -1.34
N ILE A 97 -10.75 13.44 -2.35
CA ILE A 97 -11.73 13.87 -3.37
C ILE A 97 -13.14 14.08 -2.82
N VAL A 98 -13.68 13.13 -2.04
CA VAL A 98 -15.06 13.25 -1.51
C VAL A 98 -15.17 14.35 -0.44
N VAL A 99 -14.13 14.53 0.37
CA VAL A 99 -14.10 15.60 1.39
C VAL A 99 -14.05 16.96 0.72
N TRP A 100 -13.17 17.14 -0.27
CA TRP A 100 -13.05 18.41 -1.00
C TRP A 100 -14.29 18.73 -1.84
N THR A 101 -14.97 17.74 -2.41
CA THR A 101 -16.22 17.99 -3.14
C THR A 101 -17.33 18.46 -2.20
N VAL A 102 -17.49 17.83 -1.03
CA VAL A 102 -18.48 18.26 -0.02
C VAL A 102 -18.17 19.67 0.49
N VAL A 103 -16.91 19.97 0.80
CA VAL A 103 -16.48 21.31 1.21
C VAL A 103 -16.76 22.35 0.11
N GLY A 104 -16.45 22.03 -1.15
CA GLY A 104 -16.72 22.90 -2.29
C GLY A 104 -18.21 23.19 -2.48
N VAL A 105 -19.07 22.17 -2.36
CA VAL A 105 -20.53 22.33 -2.45
C VAL A 105 -21.07 23.21 -1.33
N LEU A 106 -20.63 22.99 -0.08
CA LEU A 106 -21.05 23.81 1.06
C LEU A 106 -20.64 25.28 0.90
N LEU A 107 -19.42 25.54 0.40
CA LEU A 107 -18.95 26.89 0.11
C LEU A 107 -19.78 27.55 -1.00
N ALA A 108 -20.09 26.82 -2.08
CA ALA A 108 -20.91 27.34 -3.17
C ALA A 108 -22.33 27.69 -2.71
N LEU A 109 -22.95 26.84 -1.88
CA LEU A 109 -24.26 27.11 -1.29
C LEU A 109 -24.23 28.31 -0.34
N ALA A 110 -23.20 28.43 0.50
CA ALA A 110 -23.04 29.57 1.41
C ALA A 110 -22.86 30.89 0.63
N VAL A 111 -22.04 30.89 -0.42
CA VAL A 111 -21.86 32.06 -1.29
C VAL A 111 -23.17 32.40 -2.02
N GLY A 112 -23.86 31.40 -2.56
CA GLY A 112 -25.17 31.59 -3.19
C GLY A 112 -26.21 32.18 -2.23
N PHE A 113 -26.24 31.70 -0.99
CA PHE A 113 -27.13 32.22 0.06
C PHE A 113 -26.76 33.65 0.46
N LEU A 114 -25.47 33.98 0.59
CA LEU A 114 -25.01 35.33 0.87
C LEU A 114 -25.36 36.30 -0.28
N LEU A 115 -25.17 35.90 -1.53
CA LEU A 115 -25.55 36.72 -2.68
C LEU A 115 -27.07 36.91 -2.74
N MET A 116 -27.85 35.85 -2.53
CA MET A 116 -29.31 35.94 -2.50
C MET A 116 -29.84 36.80 -1.36
N SER A 117 -29.25 36.72 -0.15
CA SER A 117 -29.63 37.56 0.99
C SER A 117 -29.21 39.02 0.81
N ARG A 118 -28.14 39.30 0.06
CA ARG A 118 -27.74 40.66 -0.34
C ARG A 118 -28.65 41.24 -1.42
N LEU A 119 -29.14 40.40 -2.35
CA LEU A 119 -30.11 40.82 -3.38
C LEU A 119 -31.53 40.95 -2.82
N ARG A 120 -31.87 40.19 -1.78
CA ARG A 120 -33.09 40.34 -0.96
C ARG A 120 -32.86 41.26 0.24
N GLY A 121 -32.16 42.38 0.07
CA GLY A 121 -32.05 43.41 1.11
C GLY A 121 -33.42 43.79 1.73
N PRO A 122 -33.42 44.35 2.96
CA PRO A 122 -34.55 44.38 3.91
C PRO A 122 -35.89 44.79 3.32
#